data_AF-A0A0D7ADA8-F1
#
_entry.id   AF-A0A0D7ADA8-F1
#
_cell.length_a   1.000
_cell.length_b   1.000
_cell.length_c   1.000
_cell.angle_alpha   90.00
_cell.angle_beta   90.00
_cell.angle_gamma   90.00
#
_symmetry.space_group_name_H-M   'P 1'
#
loop_
_entity.id
_entity.type
_entity.pdbx_description
1 polymer ?
#
loop_
_entity_poly.entity_id
_entity_poly.type
_entity_poly.pdbx_seq_one_letter_code
_entity_poly.pdbx_strand_id
1 'polypeptide(L)'
;MSAPSDAFVVPSPTFPLQNDAFPFSFSVSSGVSNNANGSPLSYSKDSFSQSRFEQGPRHSTNMATVTPTATLSRASALVLMPTEPTPIGPSMGDIPQSFIQLLHHQFNLDDSQEDVLQTVMTLGQQGVALLSKADLACRLYHTAQLESIQMLLRHESNAQALQRQKGQELVQDLHKVLDEHFKLNKEQQFNVLIICDTFIDKRHQAQLSKSPEQYGMKNVFRSPHKEKAMRAFCKEMGTAERNKLQRELVASVSMRAVSLERFTYNSSAKFKMGGLDINGDVTIVAHNVLLHAATLNLLQKYGRDKLDEEGADSHGQEGSATPPSKKCKAQGRMPKGGSFWEKVEAWFNSEVLSWGKYDLSSTAWKRWVEQLTQADQALFGEYSLEDTSAGELVQGHST
;
A
#
# COMPACT_ATOMS: atom_id res chain seq x y z
N MET A 1 24.20 -74.89 19.72
CA MET A 1 24.11 -74.63 18.27
C MET A 1 23.58 -73.22 18.12
N SER A 2 24.48 -72.26 18.00
CA SER A 2 24.16 -70.83 17.91
C SER A 2 24.36 -70.40 16.46
N ALA A 3 23.30 -69.89 15.83
CA ALA A 3 23.35 -69.34 14.48
C ALA A 3 23.96 -67.93 14.51
N PRO A 4 24.76 -67.53 13.51
CA PRO A 4 25.32 -66.19 13.43
C PRO A 4 24.29 -65.20 12.88
N SER A 5 24.26 -64.01 13.49
CA SER A 5 23.47 -62.87 13.06
C SER A 5 24.17 -62.16 11.89
N ASP A 6 23.58 -62.22 10.70
CA ASP A 6 24.03 -61.44 9.55
C ASP A 6 23.71 -59.95 9.75
N ALA A 7 24.75 -59.15 9.87
CA ALA A 7 24.66 -57.70 9.90
C ALA A 7 24.45 -57.18 8.47
N PHE A 8 23.30 -56.55 8.24
CA PHE A 8 23.01 -55.77 7.03
C PHE A 8 23.94 -54.55 6.97
N VAL A 9 24.99 -54.63 6.16
CA VAL A 9 25.82 -53.48 5.79
C VAL A 9 25.08 -52.71 4.70
N VAL A 10 24.51 -51.56 5.06
CA VAL A 10 23.97 -50.60 4.08
C VAL A 10 25.17 -49.91 3.41
N PRO A 11 25.32 -49.98 2.07
CA PRO A 11 26.42 -49.29 1.40
C PRO A 11 26.22 -47.78 1.48
N SER A 12 27.20 -47.08 2.06
CA SER A 12 27.29 -45.63 2.03
C SER A 12 27.31 -45.12 0.58
N PRO A 13 26.56 -44.06 0.23
CA PRO A 13 26.62 -43.48 -1.10
C PRO A 13 28.02 -42.93 -1.33
N THR A 14 28.75 -43.59 -2.22
CA THR A 14 30.03 -43.12 -2.72
C THR A 14 29.71 -42.04 -3.75
N PHE A 15 29.84 -40.78 -3.35
CA PHE A 15 29.77 -39.66 -4.29
C PHE A 15 30.98 -39.74 -5.22
N PRO A 16 30.81 -39.75 -6.55
CA PRO A 16 31.94 -39.66 -7.45
C PRO A 16 32.62 -38.31 -7.23
N LEU A 17 33.87 -38.33 -6.79
CA LEU A 17 34.80 -37.20 -6.94
C LEU A 17 35.10 -37.09 -8.44
N GLN A 18 34.18 -36.48 -9.16
CA GLN A 18 34.38 -36.16 -10.57
C GLN A 18 35.36 -34.99 -10.63
N ASN A 19 36.61 -35.31 -10.98
CA ASN A 19 37.66 -34.36 -11.38
C ASN A 19 37.29 -33.71 -12.73
N ASP A 20 36.10 -33.11 -12.81
CA ASP A 20 35.79 -32.21 -13.91
C ASP A 20 36.50 -30.90 -13.63
N ALA A 21 37.31 -30.47 -14.60
CA ALA A 21 37.98 -29.19 -14.59
C ALA A 21 37.01 -28.06 -14.18
N PHE A 22 37.50 -27.15 -13.35
CA PHE A 22 36.82 -25.92 -12.98
C PHE A 22 36.19 -25.28 -14.24
N PRO A 23 34.90 -24.92 -14.25
CA PRO A 23 34.21 -24.41 -15.44
C PRO A 23 34.65 -23.00 -15.89
N PHE A 24 35.66 -22.43 -15.24
CA PHE A 24 36.14 -21.07 -15.45
C PHE A 24 37.58 -21.06 -15.97
N SER A 25 37.79 -21.25 -17.28
CA SER A 25 39.06 -20.93 -17.93
C SER A 25 38.97 -19.55 -18.58
N PHE A 26 39.71 -18.56 -18.05
CA PHE A 26 39.75 -17.21 -18.62
C PHE A 26 41.06 -16.96 -19.37
N SER A 27 40.96 -16.51 -20.62
CA SER A 27 42.08 -15.92 -21.36
C SER A 27 42.02 -14.40 -21.19
N VAL A 28 42.95 -13.85 -20.40
CA VAL A 28 43.03 -12.40 -20.14
C VAL A 28 43.52 -11.70 -21.41
N SER A 29 42.67 -10.86 -22.02
CA SER A 29 43.06 -9.93 -23.09
C SER A 29 43.12 -8.51 -22.52
N SER A 30 44.32 -8.00 -22.33
CA SER A 30 44.59 -6.69 -21.74
C SER A 30 44.28 -5.56 -22.74
N GLY A 31 43.12 -4.91 -22.60
CA GLY A 31 42.76 -3.70 -23.33
C GLY A 31 42.36 -2.60 -22.36
N VAL A 32 43.30 -1.69 -22.05
CA VAL A 32 43.09 -0.57 -21.12
C VAL A 32 42.63 0.66 -21.90
N SER A 33 41.51 1.25 -21.51
CA SER A 33 41.11 2.61 -21.89
C SER A 33 40.59 3.34 -20.65
N ASN A 34 41.38 4.30 -20.17
CA ASN A 34 41.08 5.12 -19.00
C ASN A 34 40.15 6.29 -19.35
N ASN A 35 39.06 6.46 -18.60
CA ASN A 35 38.44 7.77 -18.41
C ASN A 35 37.66 7.80 -17.10
N ALA A 36 38.11 8.58 -16.12
CA ALA A 36 37.45 8.76 -14.83
C ALA A 36 37.53 10.22 -14.40
N ASN A 37 36.37 10.85 -14.18
CA ASN A 37 36.23 12.08 -13.40
C ASN A 37 34.86 12.04 -12.70
N GLY A 38 34.87 12.09 -11.36
CA GLY A 38 33.66 12.12 -10.55
C GLY A 38 33.98 12.18 -9.06
N SER A 39 33.83 13.36 -8.47
CA SER A 39 34.11 13.67 -7.06
C SER A 39 33.05 13.10 -6.10
N PRO A 40 33.41 12.76 -4.84
CA PRO A 40 32.45 12.31 -3.84
C PRO A 40 31.79 13.46 -3.05
N LEU A 41 30.48 13.33 -2.81
CA LEU A 41 29.70 14.18 -1.90
C LEU A 41 29.89 13.73 -0.44
N SER A 42 30.24 14.67 0.44
CA SER A 42 30.25 14.48 1.90
C SER A 42 28.89 14.88 2.51
N TYR A 43 28.44 14.13 3.51
CA TYR A 43 27.26 14.46 4.31
C TYR A 43 27.68 14.66 5.77
N SER A 44 27.47 15.86 6.30
CA SER A 44 27.63 16.20 7.73
C SER A 44 26.46 15.64 8.55
N LYS A 45 26.80 15.05 9.70
CA LYS A 45 25.89 14.70 10.79
C LYS A 45 25.76 15.91 11.71
N ASP A 46 24.60 16.55 11.76
CA ASP A 46 24.26 17.47 12.84
C ASP A 46 23.19 16.87 13.75
N SER A 47 23.51 16.88 15.04
CA SER A 47 22.72 16.43 16.18
C SER A 47 21.50 17.33 16.38
N PHE A 48 20.30 16.75 16.44
CA PHE A 48 19.06 17.48 16.73
C PHE A 48 18.50 17.07 18.10
N SER A 49 18.49 18.05 19.01
CA SER A 49 17.97 17.95 20.37
C SER A 49 16.43 17.90 20.39
N GLN A 50 15.87 16.98 21.18
CA GLN A 50 14.43 16.79 21.38
C GLN A 50 13.79 17.99 22.11
N SER A 51 12.87 18.68 21.45
CA SER A 51 11.97 19.65 22.09
C SER A 51 10.68 18.96 22.55
N ARG A 52 10.46 18.96 23.86
CA ARG A 52 9.25 18.52 24.57
C ARG A 52 8.10 19.48 24.29
N PHE A 53 7.03 19.01 23.63
CA PHE A 53 5.79 19.79 23.42
C PHE A 53 4.70 19.35 24.40
N GLU A 54 4.17 20.32 25.13
CA GLU A 54 3.09 20.18 26.10
C GLU A 54 1.75 19.84 25.44
N GLN A 55 0.96 19.01 26.13
CA GLN A 55 -0.38 18.61 25.73
C GLN A 55 -1.41 19.66 26.19
N GLY A 56 -2.13 20.24 25.22
CA GLY A 56 -3.28 21.11 25.49
C GLY A 56 -4.58 20.33 25.79
N PRO A 57 -5.60 20.98 26.40
CA PRO A 57 -6.78 20.31 26.93
C PRO A 57 -7.81 20.00 25.84
N ARG A 58 -8.39 18.79 25.91
CA ARG A 58 -9.50 18.36 25.05
C ARG A 58 -10.82 18.84 25.63
N HIS A 59 -11.52 19.72 24.92
CA HIS A 59 -12.93 20.01 25.18
C HIS A 59 -13.82 18.96 24.50
N SER A 60 -14.46 18.12 25.31
CA SER A 60 -15.58 17.27 24.89
C SER A 60 -16.86 18.09 24.86
N THR A 61 -17.46 18.25 23.69
CA THR A 61 -18.82 18.79 23.55
C THR A 61 -19.78 17.64 23.30
N ASN A 62 -20.49 17.24 24.35
CA ASN A 62 -21.62 16.31 24.27
C ASN A 62 -22.80 17.01 23.60
N MET A 63 -23.25 16.51 22.44
CA MET A 63 -24.54 16.89 21.86
C MET A 63 -25.58 15.84 22.25
N ALA A 64 -26.44 16.20 23.19
CA ALA A 64 -27.58 15.41 23.59
C ALA A 64 -28.61 15.37 22.44
N THR A 65 -28.98 14.15 22.04
CA THR A 65 -30.06 13.90 21.08
C THR A 65 -31.39 14.00 21.84
N VAL A 66 -32.18 15.03 21.56
CA VAL A 66 -33.51 15.22 22.13
C VAL A 66 -34.54 14.60 21.19
N THR A 67 -35.17 13.52 21.62
CA THR A 67 -36.28 12.85 20.93
C THR A 67 -37.60 13.49 21.36
N PRO A 68 -38.39 14.11 20.48
CA PRO A 68 -39.74 14.54 20.84
C PRO A 68 -40.73 13.38 20.70
N THR A 69 -41.10 12.78 21.82
CA THR A 69 -42.25 11.86 21.92
C THR A 69 -43.52 12.69 22.06
N ALA A 70 -44.25 12.90 20.97
CA ALA A 70 -45.58 13.49 20.99
C ALA A 70 -46.64 12.39 21.17
N THR A 71 -47.09 12.20 22.40
CA THR A 71 -48.21 11.32 22.77
C THR A 71 -49.52 12.07 22.50
N LEU A 72 -50.20 11.76 21.39
CA LEU A 72 -51.53 12.30 21.10
C LEU A 72 -52.58 11.60 21.97
N SER A 73 -53.17 12.39 22.87
CA SER A 73 -54.30 12.06 23.73
C SER A 73 -55.52 11.65 22.91
N ARG A 74 -56.00 10.43 23.17
CA ARG A 74 -57.25 9.85 22.66
C ARG A 74 -58.41 10.45 23.44
N ALA A 75 -59.07 11.46 22.88
CA ALA A 75 -60.28 12.05 23.44
C ALA A 75 -61.50 11.13 23.23
N SER A 76 -62.38 11.18 24.24
CA SER A 76 -63.52 10.32 24.54
C SER A 76 -64.53 10.13 23.40
N ALA A 77 -64.99 8.88 23.25
CA ALA A 77 -66.15 8.54 22.44
C ALA A 77 -67.44 8.90 23.19
N LEU A 78 -68.20 9.87 22.64
CA LEU A 78 -69.59 10.11 23.00
C LEU A 78 -70.47 9.12 22.22
N VAL A 79 -71.16 8.27 22.96
CA VAL A 79 -72.18 7.34 22.44
C VAL A 79 -73.44 8.17 22.13
N LEU A 80 -73.70 8.41 20.85
CA LEU A 80 -74.96 8.97 20.36
C LEU A 80 -75.95 7.83 20.05
N MET A 81 -77.15 7.95 20.62
CA MET A 81 -78.28 7.04 20.41
C MET A 81 -78.82 7.14 18.97
N PRO A 82 -79.35 6.06 18.38
CA PRO A 82 -79.90 6.08 17.03
C PRO A 82 -81.34 6.62 17.06
N THR A 83 -81.53 7.80 16.47
CA THR A 83 -82.86 8.34 16.14
C THR A 83 -83.31 7.81 14.77
N GLU A 84 -84.57 7.37 14.69
CA GLU A 84 -85.19 6.81 13.49
C GLU A 84 -85.19 7.78 12.30
N PRO A 85 -85.01 7.27 11.06
CA PRO A 85 -84.98 8.08 9.85
C PRO A 85 -86.37 8.46 9.35
N THR A 86 -86.68 9.75 9.38
CA THR A 86 -87.87 10.35 8.72
C THR A 86 -87.64 10.43 7.20
N PRO A 87 -88.62 10.07 6.34
CA PRO A 87 -88.39 9.98 4.91
C PRO A 87 -88.56 11.32 4.16
N ILE A 88 -87.55 11.59 3.32
CA ILE A 88 -87.60 12.20 1.97
C ILE A 88 -88.14 13.64 1.90
N GLY A 89 -87.23 14.58 2.14
CA GLY A 89 -87.26 15.92 1.53
C GLY A 89 -86.48 15.96 0.21
N PRO A 90 -86.66 16.99 -0.62
CA PRO A 90 -86.06 17.11 -1.95
C PRO A 90 -84.54 16.95 -1.88
N SER A 91 -84.02 16.02 -2.67
CA SER A 91 -82.61 15.80 -3.03
C SER A 91 -81.72 16.99 -2.67
N MET A 92 -81.08 16.95 -1.49
CA MET A 92 -80.09 17.95 -1.11
C MET A 92 -78.97 17.91 -2.16
N GLY A 93 -78.90 18.95 -2.99
CA GLY A 93 -78.06 18.95 -4.19
C GLY A 93 -76.59 18.66 -3.87
N ASP A 94 -76.07 17.62 -4.51
CA ASP A 94 -74.70 17.13 -4.35
C ASP A 94 -73.66 18.25 -4.50
N ILE A 95 -72.53 18.11 -3.81
CA ILE A 95 -71.36 18.95 -4.08
C ILE A 95 -70.85 18.55 -5.48
N PRO A 96 -70.73 19.49 -6.43
CA PRO A 96 -70.29 19.15 -7.76
C PRO A 96 -68.82 18.73 -7.75
N GLN A 97 -68.47 17.74 -8.59
CA GLN A 97 -67.08 17.27 -8.75
C GLN A 97 -66.10 18.39 -9.09
N SER A 98 -66.58 19.43 -9.78
CA SER A 98 -65.79 20.63 -10.11
C SER A 98 -65.26 21.35 -8.87
N PHE A 99 -65.87 21.18 -7.70
CA PHE A 99 -65.37 21.73 -6.44
C PHE A 99 -64.08 21.02 -5.99
N ILE A 100 -64.00 19.69 -6.13
CA ILE A 100 -62.76 18.95 -5.83
C ILE A 100 -61.65 19.37 -6.80
N GLN A 101 -61.96 19.47 -8.10
CA GLN A 101 -60.99 19.92 -9.10
C GLN A 101 -60.48 21.34 -8.82
N LEU A 102 -61.36 22.23 -8.36
CA LEU A 102 -60.98 23.57 -7.93
C LEU A 102 -60.02 23.52 -6.74
N LEU A 103 -60.31 22.71 -5.72
CA LEU A 103 -59.42 22.56 -4.55
C LEU A 103 -58.08 21.92 -4.94
N HIS A 104 -58.11 20.89 -5.79
CA HIS A 104 -56.90 20.25 -6.33
C HIS A 104 -55.99 21.27 -7.01
N HIS A 105 -56.54 22.09 -7.92
CA HIS A 105 -55.77 23.14 -8.58
C HIS A 105 -55.37 24.28 -7.62
N GLN A 106 -56.24 24.68 -6.69
CA GLN A 106 -55.96 25.80 -5.77
C GLN A 106 -54.85 25.47 -4.79
N PHE A 107 -54.84 24.25 -4.25
CA PHE A 107 -53.83 23.76 -3.30
C PHE A 107 -52.68 23.02 -3.97
N ASN A 108 -52.70 22.92 -5.31
CA ASN A 108 -51.69 22.27 -6.13
C ASN A 108 -51.42 20.82 -5.67
N LEU A 109 -52.49 20.12 -5.34
CA LEU A 109 -52.46 18.75 -4.84
C LEU A 109 -51.98 17.78 -5.94
N ASP A 110 -51.49 16.62 -5.53
CA ASP A 110 -51.23 15.52 -6.46
C ASP A 110 -52.47 14.61 -6.62
N ASP A 111 -52.45 13.73 -7.62
CA ASP A 111 -53.55 12.80 -7.92
C ASP A 111 -53.90 11.92 -6.69
N SER A 112 -52.91 11.54 -5.88
CA SER A 112 -53.13 10.71 -4.70
C SER A 112 -53.85 11.48 -3.57
N GLN A 113 -53.62 12.78 -3.47
CA GLN A 113 -54.29 13.68 -2.55
C GLN A 113 -55.68 14.04 -3.07
N GLU A 114 -55.89 14.12 -4.39
CA GLU A 114 -57.23 14.21 -4.98
C GLU A 114 -58.08 13.00 -4.60
N ASP A 115 -57.52 11.78 -4.66
CA ASP A 115 -58.20 10.56 -4.24
C ASP A 115 -58.63 10.60 -2.75
N VAL A 116 -57.82 11.22 -1.89
CA VAL A 116 -58.18 11.46 -0.47
C VAL A 116 -59.39 12.39 -0.38
N LEU A 117 -59.44 13.46 -1.17
CA LEU A 117 -60.61 14.36 -1.21
C LEU A 117 -61.85 13.64 -1.74
N GLN A 118 -61.72 12.82 -2.78
CA GLN A 118 -62.83 12.02 -3.31
C GLN A 118 -63.34 11.01 -2.28
N THR A 119 -62.43 10.41 -1.52
CA THR A 119 -62.79 9.50 -0.43
C THR A 119 -63.57 10.22 0.67
N VAL A 120 -63.12 11.41 1.10
CA VAL A 120 -63.84 12.24 2.09
C VAL A 120 -65.22 12.64 1.58
N MET A 121 -65.34 13.02 0.31
CA MET A 121 -66.63 13.34 -0.32
C MET A 121 -67.58 12.13 -0.29
N THR A 122 -67.10 10.96 -0.73
CA THR A 122 -67.87 9.72 -0.80
C THR A 122 -68.38 9.31 0.58
N LEU A 123 -67.50 9.35 1.60
CA LEU A 123 -67.86 9.03 2.99
C LEU A 123 -68.87 10.05 3.56
N GLY A 124 -68.73 11.33 3.23
CA GLY A 124 -69.64 12.37 3.68
C GLY A 124 -71.05 12.27 3.09
N GLN A 125 -71.17 11.70 1.88
CA GLN A 125 -72.44 11.47 1.19
C GLN A 125 -73.11 10.14 1.57
N GLN A 126 -72.33 9.11 1.93
CA GLN A 126 -72.86 7.76 2.23
C GLN A 126 -73.03 7.47 3.73
N GLY A 127 -72.60 8.38 4.62
CA GLY A 127 -72.64 8.19 6.06
C GLY A 127 -74.05 8.16 6.68
N VAL A 128 -74.21 7.42 7.78
CA VAL A 128 -75.46 7.31 8.57
C VAL A 128 -75.96 8.67 9.08
N ALA A 129 -75.04 9.63 9.27
CA ALA A 129 -75.36 11.03 9.53
C ALA A 129 -74.91 11.86 8.32
N LEU A 130 -75.87 12.20 7.44
CA LEU A 130 -75.62 13.06 6.28
C LEU A 130 -75.09 14.42 6.76
N LEU A 131 -73.86 14.76 6.36
CA LEU A 131 -73.30 16.06 6.64
C LEU A 131 -74.04 17.12 5.82
N SER A 132 -74.22 18.31 6.40
CA SER A 132 -74.71 19.45 5.63
C SER A 132 -73.73 19.77 4.49
N LYS A 133 -74.24 20.31 3.38
CA LYS A 133 -73.40 20.72 2.24
C LYS A 133 -72.28 21.67 2.66
N ALA A 134 -72.60 22.61 3.54
CA ALA A 134 -71.64 23.57 4.08
C ALA A 134 -70.55 22.86 4.91
N ASP A 135 -70.93 21.93 5.79
CA ASP A 135 -69.96 21.18 6.59
C ASP A 135 -69.05 20.31 5.73
N LEU A 136 -69.61 19.60 4.74
CA LEU A 136 -68.82 18.75 3.85
C LEU A 136 -67.84 19.59 3.01
N ALA A 137 -68.28 20.72 2.45
CA ALA A 137 -67.40 21.63 1.72
C ALA A 137 -66.28 22.19 2.62
N CYS A 138 -66.60 22.55 3.86
CA CYS A 138 -65.62 23.05 4.82
C CYS A 138 -64.59 21.98 5.20
N ARG A 139 -65.03 20.73 5.38
CA ARG A 139 -64.14 19.59 5.63
C ARG A 139 -63.24 19.30 4.42
N LEU A 140 -63.78 19.28 3.21
CA LEU A 140 -62.98 19.10 1.98
C LEU A 140 -61.92 20.19 1.83
N TYR A 141 -62.28 21.46 2.05
CA TYR A 141 -61.34 22.57 2.03
C TYR A 141 -60.23 22.40 3.08
N HIS A 142 -60.59 22.02 4.32
CA HIS A 142 -59.62 21.82 5.38
C HIS A 142 -58.70 20.61 5.11
N THR A 143 -59.23 19.52 4.57
CA THR A 143 -58.44 18.37 4.13
C THR A 143 -57.47 18.76 3.03
N ALA A 144 -57.92 19.51 2.01
CA ALA A 144 -57.05 20.00 0.93
C ALA A 144 -55.91 20.86 1.48
N GLN A 145 -56.21 21.75 2.41
CA GLN A 145 -55.20 22.57 3.09
C GLN A 145 -54.18 21.70 3.86
N LEU A 146 -54.64 20.71 4.64
CA LEU A 146 -53.77 19.82 5.40
C LEU A 146 -52.85 18.99 4.48
N GLU A 147 -53.39 18.46 3.39
CA GLU A 147 -52.60 17.70 2.40
C GLU A 147 -51.53 18.57 1.75
N SER A 148 -51.84 19.83 1.41
CA SER A 148 -50.84 20.76 0.86
C SER A 148 -49.69 21.03 1.83
N ILE A 149 -49.99 21.17 3.14
CA ILE A 149 -48.98 21.37 4.19
C ILE A 149 -48.12 20.11 4.35
N GLN A 150 -48.74 18.93 4.37
CA GLN A 150 -48.01 17.67 4.46
C GLN A 150 -47.05 17.45 3.28
N MET A 151 -47.49 17.79 2.06
CA MET A 151 -46.67 17.71 0.86
C MET A 151 -45.43 18.62 0.98
N LEU A 152 -45.61 19.86 1.42
CA LEU A 152 -44.50 20.80 1.63
C LEU A 152 -43.49 20.28 2.67
N LEU A 153 -43.98 19.71 3.78
CA LEU A 153 -43.12 19.09 4.80
C LEU A 153 -42.37 17.86 4.25
N ARG A 154 -43.01 17.04 3.40
CA ARG A 154 -42.34 15.92 2.71
C ARG A 154 -41.27 16.41 1.76
N HIS A 155 -41.53 17.46 0.98
CA HIS A 155 -40.54 18.05 0.08
C HIS A 155 -39.34 18.61 0.84
N GLU A 156 -39.57 19.34 1.94
CA GLU A 156 -38.49 19.85 2.78
C GLU A 156 -37.69 18.71 3.41
N SER A 157 -38.36 17.68 3.94
CA SER A 157 -37.72 16.49 4.50
C SER A 157 -36.85 15.77 3.45
N ASN A 158 -37.36 15.61 2.23
CA ASN A 158 -36.62 15.00 1.12
C ASN A 158 -35.44 15.87 0.68
N ALA A 159 -35.61 17.19 0.63
CA ALA A 159 -34.53 18.12 0.30
C ALA A 159 -33.42 18.07 1.37
N GLN A 160 -33.77 18.03 2.65
CA GLN A 160 -32.82 17.86 3.75
C GLN A 160 -32.12 16.49 3.69
N ALA A 161 -32.85 15.41 3.37
CA ALA A 161 -32.27 14.08 3.20
C ALA A 161 -31.25 14.05 2.04
N LEU A 162 -31.60 14.65 0.90
CA LEU A 162 -30.70 14.78 -0.25
C LEU A 162 -29.46 15.64 0.09
N GLN A 163 -29.63 16.72 0.84
CA GLN A 163 -28.51 17.55 1.28
C GLN A 163 -27.58 16.79 2.23
N ARG A 164 -28.13 16.00 3.17
CA ARG A 164 -27.33 15.13 4.04
C ARG A 164 -26.57 14.08 3.25
N GLN A 165 -27.21 13.45 2.27
CA GLN A 165 -26.57 12.48 1.38
C GLN A 165 -25.39 13.12 0.63
N LYS A 166 -25.61 14.27 -0.02
CA LYS A 166 -24.54 15.01 -0.71
C LYS A 166 -23.39 15.41 0.23
N GLY A 167 -23.72 15.81 1.46
CA GLY A 167 -22.71 16.09 2.49
C GLY A 167 -21.90 14.85 2.88
N GLN A 168 -22.56 13.69 3.02
CA GLN A 168 -21.89 12.41 3.29
C GLN A 168 -20.97 11.98 2.15
N GLU A 169 -21.43 12.12 0.90
CA GLU A 169 -20.62 11.83 -0.30
C GLU A 169 -19.36 12.70 -0.34
N LEU A 170 -19.48 14.01 -0.11
CA LEU A 170 -18.33 14.91 -0.05
C LEU A 170 -17.34 14.53 1.07
N VAL A 171 -17.83 14.14 2.24
CA VAL A 171 -16.98 13.69 3.36
C VAL A 171 -16.24 12.40 2.99
N GLN A 172 -16.90 11.46 2.32
CA GLN A 172 -16.25 10.23 1.83
C GLN A 172 -15.17 10.53 0.78
N ASP A 173 -15.43 11.46 -0.14
CA ASP A 173 -14.45 11.89 -1.13
C ASP A 173 -13.23 12.55 -0.47
N LEU A 174 -13.44 13.42 0.52
CA LEU A 174 -12.34 14.03 1.29
C LEU A 174 -11.51 12.97 2.02
N HIS A 175 -12.15 11.97 2.62
CA HIS A 175 -11.44 10.84 3.24
C HIS A 175 -10.59 10.08 2.21
N LYS A 176 -11.15 9.78 1.04
CA LYS A 176 -10.44 9.10 -0.05
C LYS A 176 -9.22 9.91 -0.53
N VAL A 177 -9.38 11.21 -0.76
CA VAL A 177 -8.27 12.09 -1.17
C VAL A 177 -7.18 12.14 -0.10
N LEU A 178 -7.56 12.26 1.17
CA LEU A 178 -6.59 12.23 2.28
C LEU A 178 -5.84 10.89 2.37
N ASP A 179 -6.54 9.78 2.11
CA ASP A 179 -5.94 8.44 2.11
C ASP A 179 -5.03 8.20 0.90
N GLU A 180 -5.39 8.71 -0.29
CA GLU A 180 -4.60 8.60 -1.52
C GLU A 180 -3.32 9.45 -1.47
N HIS A 181 -3.38 10.62 -0.83
CA HIS A 181 -2.23 11.52 -0.69
C HIS A 181 -1.42 11.32 0.59
N PHE A 182 -1.74 10.30 1.39
CA PHE A 182 -0.95 9.99 2.57
C PHE A 182 0.48 9.61 2.17
N LYS A 183 1.46 10.37 2.68
CA LYS A 183 2.88 10.07 2.59
C LYS A 183 3.44 9.88 4.00
N LEU A 184 4.33 8.90 4.16
CA LEU A 184 5.12 8.77 5.38
C LEU A 184 5.95 10.04 5.58
N ASN A 185 6.02 10.54 6.80
CA ASN A 185 6.91 11.66 7.10
C ASN A 185 8.39 11.19 7.07
N LYS A 186 9.34 12.14 7.03
CA LYS A 186 10.78 11.83 6.90
C LYS A 186 11.30 10.94 8.03
N GLU A 187 10.85 11.15 9.26
CA GLU A 187 11.25 10.36 10.43
C GLU A 187 10.74 8.91 10.34
N GLN A 188 9.48 8.73 9.92
CA GLN A 188 8.87 7.42 9.71
C GLN A 188 9.55 6.67 8.57
N GLN A 189 9.86 7.37 7.46
CA GLN A 189 10.64 6.79 6.36
C GLN A 189 12.01 6.30 6.87
N PHE A 190 12.72 7.11 7.65
CA PHE A 190 13.99 6.74 8.24
C PHE A 190 13.88 5.54 9.20
N ASN A 191 12.86 5.52 10.07
CA ASN A 191 12.63 4.39 10.98
C ASN A 191 12.29 3.09 10.23
N VAL A 192 11.52 3.19 9.14
CA VAL A 192 11.27 2.06 8.23
C VAL A 192 12.57 1.55 7.64
N LEU A 193 13.46 2.44 7.19
CA LEU A 193 14.76 2.07 6.63
C LEU A 193 15.64 1.35 7.65
N ILE A 194 15.73 1.84 8.89
CA ILE A 194 16.50 1.19 9.96
C ILE A 194 16.05 -0.25 10.19
N ILE A 195 14.75 -0.52 10.12
CA ILE A 195 14.20 -1.85 10.43
C ILE A 195 14.21 -2.77 9.21
N CYS A 196 14.05 -2.21 8.01
CA CYS A 196 14.11 -2.96 6.75
C CYS A 196 15.55 -3.18 6.26
N ASP A 197 16.53 -2.67 7.01
CA ASP A 197 17.97 -2.69 6.71
C ASP A 197 18.51 -4.09 6.37
N THR A 198 17.93 -5.12 6.98
CA THR A 198 18.16 -6.51 6.55
C THR A 198 17.28 -6.82 5.36
N PHE A 199 17.89 -6.99 4.18
CA PHE A 199 17.26 -7.40 2.93
C PHE A 199 15.99 -8.26 3.13
N ILE A 200 14.83 -7.64 2.90
CA ILE A 200 13.60 -8.29 2.40
C ILE A 200 13.19 -9.53 3.20
N ASP A 201 13.12 -9.42 4.53
CA ASP A 201 12.31 -10.36 5.29
C ASP A 201 10.93 -9.77 5.56
N LYS A 202 9.89 -10.53 5.21
CA LYS A 202 8.49 -10.25 5.60
C LYS A 202 8.36 -10.12 7.13
N ARG A 203 9.32 -10.66 7.89
CA ARG A 203 9.41 -10.53 9.35
C ARG A 203 9.57 -9.08 9.83
N HIS A 204 10.17 -8.17 9.06
CA HIS A 204 10.37 -6.77 9.48
C HIS A 204 9.03 -6.02 9.61
N GLN A 205 8.06 -6.31 8.74
CA GLN A 205 6.72 -5.76 8.87
C GLN A 205 6.05 -6.22 10.17
N ALA A 206 6.23 -7.49 10.54
CA ALA A 206 5.71 -8.02 11.79
C ALA A 206 6.36 -7.33 13.01
N GLN A 207 7.66 -7.03 12.96
CA GLN A 207 8.35 -6.29 14.03
C GLN A 207 7.83 -4.87 14.20
N LEU A 208 7.69 -4.13 13.10
CA LEU A 208 7.10 -2.78 13.10
C LEU A 208 5.69 -2.77 13.72
N SER A 209 4.88 -3.79 13.42
CA SER A 209 3.52 -3.91 13.95
C SER A 209 3.45 -4.29 15.43
N LYS A 210 4.49 -4.94 15.98
CA LYS A 210 4.54 -5.35 17.40
C LYS A 210 4.81 -4.18 18.33
N SER A 211 5.63 -3.22 17.90
CA SER A 211 6.05 -2.06 18.70
C SER A 211 5.93 -0.74 17.94
N PRO A 212 4.73 -0.36 17.45
CA PRO A 212 4.57 0.82 16.60
C PRO A 212 4.90 2.14 17.33
N GLU A 213 4.80 2.16 18.65
CA GLU A 213 5.08 3.32 19.50
C GLU A 213 6.58 3.63 19.57
N GLN A 214 7.42 2.59 19.61
CA GLN A 214 8.88 2.72 19.65
C GLN A 214 9.44 3.42 18.40
N TYR A 215 8.74 3.33 17.27
CA TYR A 215 9.18 3.83 15.97
C TYR A 215 8.38 5.04 15.49
N GLY A 216 7.52 5.64 16.32
CA GLY A 216 6.69 6.79 15.91
C GLY A 216 5.62 6.44 14.84
N MET A 217 5.23 5.16 14.76
CA MET A 217 4.34 4.62 13.73
C MET A 217 2.90 4.38 14.24
N LYS A 218 2.56 4.84 15.46
CA LYS A 218 1.23 4.66 16.06
C LYS A 218 0.08 5.16 15.16
N ASN A 219 0.33 6.20 14.37
CA ASN A 219 -0.65 6.81 13.47
C ASN A 219 -0.73 6.15 12.07
N VAL A 220 0.18 5.21 11.78
CA VAL A 220 0.24 4.45 10.52
C VAL A 220 -0.51 3.14 10.66
N PHE A 221 -0.23 2.40 11.74
CA PHE A 221 -0.92 1.14 12.04
C PHE A 221 -2.38 1.38 12.43
N ARG A 222 -3.25 0.40 12.13
CA ARG A 222 -4.73 0.44 12.27
C ARG A 222 -5.47 1.19 11.16
N SER A 223 -4.75 1.83 10.24
CA SER A 223 -5.33 2.39 9.01
C SER A 223 -4.87 1.55 7.81
N PRO A 224 -5.77 0.78 7.16
CA PRO A 224 -5.40 -0.09 6.03
C PRO A 224 -4.71 0.67 4.89
N HIS A 225 -5.12 1.91 4.64
CA HIS A 225 -4.55 2.77 3.60
C HIS A 225 -3.12 3.20 3.94
N LYS A 226 -2.89 3.68 5.16
CA LYS A 226 -1.54 4.07 5.62
C LYS A 226 -0.59 2.87 5.68
N GLU A 227 -1.07 1.72 6.12
CA GLU A 227 -0.30 0.46 6.08
C GLU A 227 0.00 0.01 4.64
N LYS A 228 -0.90 0.26 3.68
CA LYS A 228 -0.65 0.04 2.25
C LYS A 228 0.43 0.99 1.73
N ALA A 229 0.38 2.27 2.07
CA ALA A 229 1.39 3.26 1.69
C ALA A 229 2.77 2.91 2.28
N MET A 230 2.82 2.51 3.55
CA MET A 230 4.05 2.03 4.19
C MET A 230 4.62 0.80 3.48
N ARG A 231 3.79 -0.19 3.17
CA ARG A 231 4.23 -1.38 2.40
C ARG A 231 4.75 -1.03 1.02
N ALA A 232 4.10 -0.08 0.33
CA ALA A 232 4.55 0.41 -0.96
C ALA A 232 5.95 1.06 -0.83
N PHE A 233 6.14 1.91 0.17
CA PHE A 233 7.44 2.53 0.46
C PHE A 233 8.52 1.50 0.78
N CYS A 234 8.24 0.50 1.65
CA CYS A 234 9.18 -0.60 1.93
C CYS A 234 9.57 -1.36 0.66
N LYS A 235 8.60 -1.63 -0.23
CA LYS A 235 8.84 -2.33 -1.50
C LYS A 235 9.69 -1.49 -2.43
N GLU A 236 9.39 -0.19 -2.56
CA GLU A 236 10.14 0.75 -3.38
C GLU A 236 11.59 0.87 -2.92
N MET A 237 11.81 1.14 -1.64
CA MET A 237 13.16 1.24 -1.05
C MET A 237 13.93 -0.08 -1.17
N GLY A 238 13.29 -1.22 -0.88
CA GLY A 238 13.91 -2.52 -1.06
C GLY A 238 14.30 -2.80 -2.52
N THR A 239 13.48 -2.36 -3.48
CA THR A 239 13.82 -2.46 -4.91
C THR A 239 14.98 -1.53 -5.27
N ALA A 240 15.01 -0.31 -4.73
CA ALA A 240 16.07 0.66 -4.94
C ALA A 240 17.43 0.17 -4.47
N GLU A 241 17.50 -0.30 -3.22
CA GLU A 241 18.74 -0.82 -2.63
C GLU A 241 19.20 -2.09 -3.33
N ARG A 242 18.28 -2.99 -3.72
CA ARG A 242 18.61 -4.13 -4.59
C ARG A 242 19.23 -3.69 -5.91
N ASN A 243 18.65 -2.72 -6.60
CA ASN A 243 19.18 -2.25 -7.89
C ASN A 243 20.55 -1.58 -7.71
N LYS A 244 20.77 -0.88 -6.59
CA LYS A 244 22.08 -0.32 -6.24
C LYS A 244 23.10 -1.43 -5.97
N LEU A 245 22.75 -2.43 -5.17
CA LEU A 245 23.61 -3.59 -4.92
C LEU A 245 23.91 -4.36 -6.21
N GLN A 246 22.93 -4.58 -7.09
CA GLN A 246 23.13 -5.20 -8.40
C GLN A 246 24.18 -4.43 -9.21
N ARG A 247 24.07 -3.10 -9.32
CA ARG A 247 25.05 -2.29 -10.05
C ARG A 247 26.44 -2.38 -9.43
N GLU A 248 26.54 -2.40 -8.10
CA GLU A 248 27.82 -2.57 -7.40
C GLU A 248 28.42 -3.96 -7.61
N LEU A 249 27.60 -5.01 -7.58
CA LEU A 249 28.01 -6.39 -7.88
C LEU A 249 28.49 -6.54 -9.32
N VAL A 250 27.73 -6.05 -10.30
CA VAL A 250 28.13 -6.15 -11.71
C VAL A 250 29.42 -5.36 -11.93
N ALA A 251 29.55 -4.16 -11.34
CA ALA A 251 30.77 -3.37 -11.43
C ALA A 251 31.97 -4.08 -10.78
N SER A 252 31.77 -4.75 -9.63
CA SER A 252 32.85 -5.39 -8.86
C SER A 252 33.50 -6.58 -9.55
N VAL A 253 32.79 -7.23 -10.48
CA VAL A 253 33.32 -8.38 -11.23
C VAL A 253 33.58 -8.08 -12.72
N SER A 254 33.39 -6.82 -13.16
CA SER A 254 33.57 -6.42 -14.57
C SER A 254 34.55 -5.24 -14.74
N MET A 255 34.05 -4.02 -14.96
CA MET A 255 34.87 -2.84 -15.28
C MET A 255 35.79 -2.39 -14.15
N ARG A 256 35.30 -2.54 -12.92
CA ARG A 256 36.00 -2.11 -11.71
C ARG A 256 36.15 -3.32 -10.84
N ALA A 257 36.84 -4.32 -11.40
CA ALA A 257 37.24 -5.53 -10.71
C ALA A 257 37.83 -5.14 -9.35
N VAL A 258 37.17 -5.57 -8.28
CA VAL A 258 37.64 -5.37 -6.91
C VAL A 258 37.72 -6.71 -6.22
N SER A 259 38.70 -6.87 -5.34
CA SER A 259 38.79 -8.06 -4.50
C SER A 259 37.51 -8.24 -3.68
N LEU A 260 37.14 -9.49 -3.41
CA LEU A 260 36.03 -9.84 -2.54
C LEU A 260 36.08 -9.14 -1.18
N GLU A 261 37.27 -8.98 -0.60
CA GLU A 261 37.47 -8.29 0.68
C GLU A 261 37.03 -6.82 0.57
N ARG A 262 37.50 -6.11 -0.45
CA ARG A 262 37.16 -4.70 -0.68
C ARG A 262 35.68 -4.55 -1.04
N PHE A 263 35.12 -5.45 -1.84
CA PHE A 263 33.70 -5.45 -2.13
C PHE A 263 32.88 -5.66 -0.85
N THR A 264 33.23 -6.65 -0.03
CA THR A 264 32.53 -6.96 1.21
C THR A 264 32.57 -5.82 2.21
N TYR A 265 33.72 -5.16 2.35
CA TYR A 265 33.85 -3.96 3.17
C TYR A 265 32.94 -2.83 2.65
N ASN A 266 33.04 -2.51 1.35
CA ASN A 266 32.27 -1.42 0.74
C ASN A 266 30.76 -1.67 0.77
N SER A 267 30.32 -2.89 0.45
CA SER A 267 28.91 -3.26 0.45
C SER A 267 28.36 -3.25 1.88
N SER A 268 29.10 -3.78 2.85
CA SER A 268 28.66 -3.76 4.25
C SER A 268 28.60 -2.35 4.81
N ALA A 269 29.55 -1.47 4.47
CA ALA A 269 29.52 -0.07 4.89
C ALA A 269 28.28 0.68 4.35
N LYS A 270 27.73 0.25 3.20
CA LYS A 270 26.58 0.90 2.56
C LYS A 270 25.24 0.27 2.89
N PHE A 271 25.19 -1.05 3.03
CA PHE A 271 23.94 -1.83 3.09
C PHE A 271 23.74 -2.57 4.42
N LYS A 272 24.68 -2.48 5.38
CA LYS A 272 24.52 -3.01 6.73
C LYS A 272 24.58 -1.87 7.75
N MET A 273 23.50 -1.66 8.50
CA MET A 273 23.53 -0.75 9.63
C MET A 273 24.44 -1.27 10.73
N GLY A 274 25.25 -0.36 11.28
CA GLY A 274 26.22 -0.67 12.33
C GLY A 274 27.60 -1.07 11.81
N GLY A 275 27.78 -1.18 10.49
CA GLY A 275 29.07 -1.50 9.89
C GLY A 275 29.51 -2.96 10.06
N LEU A 276 30.69 -3.28 9.55
CA LEU A 276 31.33 -4.58 9.74
C LEU A 276 32.11 -4.56 11.05
N ASP A 277 32.01 -5.63 11.85
CA ASP A 277 32.91 -5.82 12.99
C ASP A 277 34.36 -6.04 12.48
N ILE A 278 35.35 -5.83 13.33
CA ILE A 278 36.79 -5.91 13.02
C ILE A 278 37.14 -7.26 12.38
N ASN A 279 36.46 -8.33 12.81
CA ASN A 279 36.71 -9.69 12.32
C ASN A 279 35.88 -10.07 11.09
N GLY A 280 35.01 -9.17 10.61
CA GLY A 280 34.03 -9.48 9.58
C GLY A 280 32.95 -10.47 10.05
N ASP A 281 31.75 -10.34 9.50
CA ASP A 281 30.75 -11.39 9.67
C ASP A 281 30.99 -12.45 8.60
N VAL A 282 31.46 -13.62 9.01
CA VAL A 282 31.74 -14.77 8.13
C VAL A 282 30.53 -15.11 7.27
N THR A 283 29.31 -14.91 7.79
CA THR A 283 28.07 -15.12 7.06
C THR A 283 27.96 -14.15 5.89
N ILE A 284 28.28 -12.88 6.11
CA ILE A 284 28.21 -11.85 5.06
C ILE A 284 29.26 -12.10 3.98
N VAL A 285 30.48 -12.45 4.38
CA VAL A 285 31.54 -12.83 3.43
C VAL A 285 31.06 -13.98 2.56
N ALA A 286 30.54 -15.06 3.16
CA ALA A 286 30.02 -16.21 2.42
C ALA A 286 28.89 -15.83 1.44
N HIS A 287 27.96 -14.96 1.83
CA HIS A 287 26.91 -14.49 0.92
C HIS A 287 27.48 -13.67 -0.24
N ASN A 288 28.44 -12.79 0.01
CA ASN A 288 29.08 -11.98 -1.03
C ASN A 288 29.87 -12.84 -2.01
N VAL A 289 30.57 -13.89 -1.53
CA VAL A 289 31.23 -14.89 -2.38
C VAL A 289 30.23 -15.52 -3.35
N LEU A 290 29.09 -15.98 -2.83
CA LEU A 290 28.05 -16.62 -3.63
C LEU A 290 27.45 -15.64 -4.65
N LEU A 291 27.24 -14.37 -4.26
CA LEU A 291 26.74 -13.33 -5.18
C LEU A 291 27.75 -12.98 -6.27
N HIS A 292 29.05 -12.89 -5.95
CA HIS A 292 30.12 -12.71 -6.94
C HIS A 292 30.15 -13.86 -7.95
N ALA A 293 30.16 -15.11 -7.45
CA ALA A 293 30.16 -16.31 -8.29
C ALA A 293 28.93 -16.37 -9.20
N ALA A 294 27.73 -16.09 -8.66
CA ALA A 294 26.50 -16.01 -9.45
C ALA A 294 26.61 -14.94 -10.55
N THR A 295 27.07 -13.74 -10.19
CA THR A 295 27.17 -12.60 -11.12
C THR A 295 28.16 -12.90 -12.25
N LEU A 296 29.30 -13.53 -11.94
CA LEU A 296 30.27 -13.99 -12.93
C LEU A 296 29.66 -15.02 -13.89
N ASN A 297 28.93 -16.00 -13.37
CA ASN A 297 28.24 -17.00 -14.20
C ASN A 297 27.23 -16.33 -15.15
N LEU A 298 26.48 -15.35 -14.65
CA LEU A 298 25.52 -14.60 -15.47
C LEU A 298 26.20 -13.76 -16.54
N LEU A 299 27.32 -13.10 -16.22
CA LEU A 299 28.10 -12.32 -17.19
C LEU A 299 28.65 -13.21 -18.31
N GLN A 300 29.16 -14.39 -17.97
CA GLN A 300 29.64 -15.37 -18.95
C GLN A 300 28.51 -15.87 -19.86
N LYS A 301 27.32 -16.13 -19.29
CA LYS A 301 26.19 -16.71 -20.02
C LYS A 301 25.44 -15.71 -20.90
N TYR A 302 25.24 -14.48 -20.42
CA TYR A 302 24.37 -13.50 -21.08
C TYR A 302 25.13 -12.34 -21.72
N GLY A 303 26.41 -12.15 -21.35
CA GLY A 303 27.18 -10.96 -21.71
C GLY A 303 26.83 -9.77 -20.83
N ARG A 304 27.73 -8.78 -20.84
CA ARG A 304 27.65 -7.61 -19.98
C ARG A 304 26.50 -6.66 -20.32
N ASP A 305 26.34 -6.35 -21.61
CA ASP A 305 25.37 -5.34 -22.07
C ASP A 305 23.94 -5.67 -21.63
N LYS A 306 23.60 -6.96 -21.53
CA LYS A 306 22.26 -7.42 -21.11
C LYS A 306 21.99 -7.27 -19.61
N LEU A 307 23.02 -7.17 -18.78
CA LEU A 307 22.87 -7.08 -17.32
C LEU A 307 22.86 -5.64 -16.82
N ASP A 308 23.52 -4.73 -17.54
CA ASP A 308 23.53 -3.29 -17.23
C ASP A 308 22.19 -2.61 -17.58
N GLU A 309 21.50 -3.04 -18.66
CA GLU A 309 20.22 -2.47 -19.09
C GLU A 309 19.06 -2.69 -18.09
N GLU A 310 19.05 -3.79 -17.35
CA GLU A 310 17.94 -4.11 -16.41
C GLU A 310 17.90 -3.20 -15.17
N GLY A 311 19.00 -2.49 -14.85
CA GLY A 311 19.12 -1.67 -13.64
C GLY A 311 18.87 -0.17 -13.82
N ALA A 312 18.72 0.32 -15.06
CA ALA A 312 18.74 1.76 -15.35
C ALA A 312 17.38 2.47 -15.27
N ASP A 313 16.26 1.76 -15.45
CA ASP A 313 15.01 2.42 -15.82
C ASP A 313 14.00 2.71 -14.69
N SER A 314 14.30 2.39 -13.42
CA SER A 314 13.25 2.37 -12.40
C SER A 314 13.30 3.46 -11.32
N HIS A 315 14.23 4.43 -11.36
CA HIS A 315 14.29 5.49 -10.34
C HIS A 315 14.17 6.91 -10.90
N GLY A 316 12.94 7.42 -10.83
CA GLY A 316 12.72 8.71 -10.17
C GLY A 316 12.90 9.96 -11.01
N GLN A 317 11.86 10.31 -11.77
CA GLN A 317 11.51 11.71 -12.02
C GLN A 317 10.33 12.07 -11.13
N GLU A 318 10.58 12.35 -9.85
CA GLU A 318 9.62 13.03 -8.97
C GLU A 318 9.94 14.52 -8.93
N GLY A 319 9.01 15.37 -9.38
CA GLY A 319 8.89 16.73 -8.84
C GLY A 319 9.15 17.93 -9.74
N SER A 320 9.16 17.81 -11.08
CA SER A 320 9.06 18.99 -11.95
C SER A 320 7.70 19.02 -12.63
N ALA A 321 6.90 20.05 -12.33
CA ALA A 321 5.65 20.38 -13.01
C ALA A 321 5.90 20.90 -14.45
N THR A 322 6.80 20.25 -15.19
CA THR A 322 7.03 20.53 -16.60
C THR A 322 5.96 19.81 -17.43
N PRO A 323 5.44 20.47 -18.48
CA PRO A 323 4.34 19.93 -19.29
C PRO A 323 4.74 18.60 -19.92
N PRO A 324 3.77 17.68 -20.11
CA PRO A 324 4.02 16.29 -20.50
C PRO A 324 4.78 16.26 -21.83
N SER A 325 6.08 15.97 -21.77
CA SER A 325 6.86 15.75 -22.97
C SER A 325 6.31 14.49 -23.64
N LYS A 326 6.14 14.61 -24.96
CA LYS A 326 5.48 13.63 -25.82
C LYS A 326 5.97 12.22 -25.50
N LYS A 327 5.02 11.35 -25.10
CA LYS A 327 5.17 9.90 -24.99
C LYS A 327 6.07 9.38 -26.10
N CYS A 328 7.34 9.15 -25.78
CA CYS A 328 8.15 8.21 -26.55
C CYS A 328 7.39 6.89 -26.45
N LYS A 329 6.86 6.42 -27.57
CA LYS A 329 6.28 5.08 -27.66
C LYS A 329 7.35 4.12 -27.14
N ALA A 330 7.08 3.53 -25.98
CA ALA A 330 7.87 2.45 -25.40
C ALA A 330 7.90 1.29 -26.40
N GLN A 331 8.85 1.34 -27.31
CA GLN A 331 9.10 0.34 -28.31
C GLN A 331 10.04 -0.67 -27.68
N GLY A 332 9.45 -1.75 -27.18
CA GLY A 332 10.17 -2.90 -26.64
C GLY A 332 9.83 -3.15 -25.19
N ARG A 333 8.70 -3.85 -24.94
CA ARG A 333 8.68 -4.74 -23.77
C ARG A 333 9.88 -5.65 -23.92
N MET A 334 10.85 -5.57 -23.01
CA MET A 334 11.97 -6.49 -23.01
C MET A 334 11.42 -7.91 -23.16
N PRO A 335 11.98 -8.72 -24.07
CA PRO A 335 11.60 -10.13 -24.17
C PRO A 335 11.77 -10.78 -22.79
N LYS A 336 11.02 -11.86 -22.53
CA LYS A 336 10.91 -12.61 -21.25
C LYS A 336 12.25 -13.19 -20.70
N GLY A 337 13.32 -12.40 -20.63
CA GLY A 337 14.44 -12.65 -19.75
C GLY A 337 14.01 -12.23 -18.36
N GLY A 338 14.02 -13.15 -17.40
CA GLY A 338 13.74 -12.80 -16.01
C GLY A 338 14.69 -11.73 -15.49
N SER A 339 14.31 -11.04 -14.42
CA SER A 339 15.15 -10.01 -13.79
C SER A 339 16.49 -10.60 -13.34
N PHE A 340 17.53 -9.76 -13.22
CA PHE A 340 18.83 -10.12 -12.64
C PHE A 340 18.68 -11.00 -11.39
N TRP A 341 17.82 -10.59 -10.46
CA TRP A 341 17.62 -11.31 -9.20
C TRP A 341 16.93 -12.67 -9.38
N GLU A 342 16.00 -12.80 -10.32
CA GLU A 342 15.40 -14.10 -10.67
C GLU A 342 16.46 -15.04 -11.27
N LYS A 343 17.40 -14.51 -12.06
CA LYS A 343 18.51 -15.30 -12.62
C LYS A 343 19.50 -15.73 -11.52
N VAL A 344 19.83 -14.84 -10.58
CA VAL A 344 20.67 -15.16 -9.40
C VAL A 344 19.97 -16.23 -8.54
N GLU A 345 18.68 -16.10 -8.29
CA GLU A 345 17.90 -17.09 -7.53
C GLU A 345 17.84 -18.44 -8.25
N ALA A 346 17.68 -18.45 -9.57
CA ALA A 346 17.72 -19.68 -10.36
C ALA A 346 19.08 -20.39 -10.27
N TRP A 347 20.19 -19.63 -10.34
CA TRP A 347 21.54 -20.16 -10.13
C TRP A 347 21.69 -20.71 -8.71
N PHE A 348 21.27 -19.95 -7.70
CA PHE A 348 21.36 -20.37 -6.30
C PHE A 348 20.56 -21.65 -6.02
N ASN A 349 19.36 -21.77 -6.59
CA ASN A 349 18.55 -22.98 -6.48
C ASN A 349 19.22 -24.19 -7.14
N SER A 350 19.94 -24.01 -8.26
CA SER A 350 20.70 -25.12 -8.86
C SER A 350 21.89 -25.55 -7.99
N GLU A 351 22.55 -24.62 -7.31
CA GLU A 351 23.61 -24.94 -6.34
C GLU A 351 23.03 -25.70 -5.13
N VAL A 352 21.90 -25.23 -4.58
CA VAL A 352 21.20 -25.93 -3.47
C VAL A 352 20.76 -27.33 -3.86
N LEU A 353 20.31 -27.55 -5.11
CA LEU A 353 19.99 -28.89 -5.58
C LEU A 353 21.23 -29.80 -5.68
N SER A 354 22.38 -29.23 -6.01
CA SER A 354 23.64 -29.97 -6.19
C SER A 354 24.32 -30.31 -4.86
N TRP A 355 24.29 -29.39 -3.90
CA TRP A 355 25.01 -29.50 -2.63
C TRP A 355 24.10 -29.82 -1.42
N GLY A 356 22.79 -29.87 -1.62
CA GLY A 356 21.79 -30.11 -0.59
C GLY A 356 21.31 -28.83 0.10
N LYS A 357 20.54 -29.00 1.18
CA LYS A 357 19.91 -27.90 1.94
C LYS A 357 20.93 -26.80 2.27
N TYR A 358 20.59 -25.54 1.96
CA TYR A 358 21.43 -24.39 2.27
C TYR A 358 21.67 -24.28 3.78
N ASP A 359 22.91 -24.56 4.19
CA ASP A 359 23.36 -24.50 5.57
C ASP A 359 24.86 -24.18 5.61
N LEU A 360 25.20 -22.92 5.88
CA LEU A 360 26.59 -22.46 5.99
C LEU A 360 27.34 -23.11 7.16
N SER A 361 26.66 -23.78 8.09
CA SER A 361 27.32 -24.55 9.14
C SER A 361 27.81 -25.92 8.66
N SER A 362 27.20 -26.45 7.59
CA SER A 362 27.54 -27.74 6.97
C SER A 362 28.93 -27.73 6.35
N THR A 363 29.68 -28.82 6.54
CA THR A 363 31.03 -28.99 5.97
C THR A 363 31.04 -28.92 4.44
N ALA A 364 29.97 -29.36 3.78
CA ALA A 364 29.86 -29.32 2.32
C ALA A 364 29.83 -27.86 1.81
N TRP A 365 28.92 -27.05 2.35
CA TRP A 365 28.79 -25.64 2.00
C TRP A 365 30.03 -24.82 2.39
N LYS A 366 30.64 -25.07 3.54
CA LYS A 366 31.90 -24.42 3.93
C LYS A 366 33.01 -24.67 2.92
N ARG A 367 33.20 -25.94 2.51
CA ARG A 367 34.19 -26.30 1.50
C ARG A 367 33.87 -25.63 0.16
N TRP A 368 32.60 -25.58 -0.23
CA TRP A 368 32.20 -24.93 -1.48
C TRP A 368 32.47 -23.42 -1.47
N VAL A 369 32.07 -22.72 -0.41
CA VAL A 369 32.35 -21.28 -0.25
C VAL A 369 33.85 -21.00 -0.21
N GLU A 370 34.64 -21.86 0.44
CA GLU A 370 36.10 -21.75 0.46
C GLU A 370 36.69 -21.88 -0.95
N GLN A 371 36.22 -22.85 -1.75
CA GLN A 371 36.64 -23.02 -3.15
C GLN A 371 36.30 -21.79 -4.00
N LEU A 372 35.08 -21.24 -3.84
CA LEU A 372 34.68 -20.02 -4.54
C LEU A 372 35.48 -18.81 -4.09
N THR A 373 35.82 -18.70 -2.80
CA THR A 373 36.69 -17.65 -2.25
C THR A 373 38.08 -17.72 -2.89
N GLN A 374 38.67 -18.91 -2.98
CA GLN A 374 39.98 -19.11 -3.61
C GLN A 374 39.95 -18.78 -5.11
N ALA A 375 38.87 -19.15 -5.80
CA ALA A 375 38.68 -18.82 -7.20
C ALA A 375 38.53 -17.30 -7.42
N ASP A 376 37.77 -16.60 -6.58
CA ASP A 376 37.64 -15.14 -6.61
C ASP A 376 39.00 -14.47 -6.34
N GLN A 377 39.74 -14.94 -5.32
CA GLN A 377 41.06 -14.42 -5.00
C GLN A 377 42.07 -14.65 -6.13
N ALA A 378 42.00 -15.77 -6.86
CA ALA A 378 42.84 -16.02 -8.02
C ALA A 378 42.53 -15.05 -9.19
N LEU A 379 41.27 -14.60 -9.32
CA LEU A 379 40.83 -13.68 -10.38
C LEU A 379 41.07 -12.21 -10.02
N PHE A 380 40.92 -11.83 -8.74
CA PHE A 380 40.85 -10.43 -8.30
C PHE A 380 41.83 -10.07 -7.17
N GLY A 381 42.61 -11.02 -6.66
CA GLY A 381 43.49 -10.84 -5.50
C GLY A 381 44.72 -9.96 -5.74
N GLU A 382 45.18 -9.83 -6.98
CA GLU A 382 46.36 -9.01 -7.31
C GLU A 382 46.07 -7.50 -7.31
N TYR A 383 44.81 -7.07 -7.22
CA TYR A 383 44.43 -5.65 -7.15
C TYR A 383 44.60 -5.06 -5.73
N SER A 384 45.74 -5.37 -5.10
CA SER A 384 46.03 -4.98 -3.72
C SER A 384 46.66 -3.58 -3.68
N LEU A 385 45.87 -2.60 -3.24
CA LEU A 385 46.15 -1.34 -2.52
C LEU A 385 47.40 -0.46 -2.77
N GLU A 386 48.42 -0.86 -3.51
CA GLU A 386 49.66 -0.06 -3.64
C GLU A 386 49.48 1.19 -4.51
N ASP A 387 48.45 1.25 -5.36
CA ASP A 387 48.24 2.34 -6.32
C ASP A 387 47.59 3.62 -5.76
N THR A 388 47.25 3.69 -4.46
CA THR A 388 46.64 4.93 -3.89
C THR A 388 47.66 5.85 -3.20
N SER A 389 48.94 5.48 -3.13
CA SER A 389 49.96 6.31 -2.45
C SER A 389 50.68 7.33 -3.36
N ALA A 390 50.45 7.33 -4.67
CA ALA A 390 51.30 8.07 -5.61
C ALA A 390 50.78 9.47 -6.04
N GLY A 391 49.66 9.97 -5.52
CA GLY A 391 48.90 11.00 -6.25
C GLY A 391 48.32 12.19 -5.48
N GLU A 392 48.83 12.60 -4.32
CA GLU A 392 48.38 13.87 -3.71
C GLU A 392 49.45 14.55 -2.87
N LEU A 393 50.61 14.83 -3.49
CA LEU A 393 51.55 15.82 -2.98
C LEU A 393 51.09 17.20 -3.49
N VAL A 394 49.98 17.70 -2.93
CA VAL A 394 49.54 19.08 -3.13
C VAL A 394 50.60 19.98 -2.52
N GLN A 395 51.38 20.63 -3.40
CA GLN A 395 52.26 21.74 -3.03
C GLN A 395 51.41 22.81 -2.33
N GLY A 396 51.66 22.99 -1.04
CA GLY A 396 51.13 24.12 -0.28
C GLY A 396 51.59 25.42 -0.93
N HIS A 397 50.66 26.18 -1.49
CA HIS A 397 50.85 27.61 -1.70
C HIS A 397 50.65 28.31 -0.35
N SER A 398 51.77 28.71 0.25
CA SER A 398 51.79 29.74 1.27
C SER A 398 51.37 31.08 0.65
N THR A 399 50.37 31.72 1.24
CA THR A 399 50.18 33.18 1.23
C THR A 399 49.81 33.63 2.61
#